data_AF-A0A1Z8MAF2-F1
#
_entry.id   AF-A0A1Z8MAF2-F1
#
_cell.length_a   1.000
_cell.length_b   1.000
_cell.length_c   1.000
_cell.angle_alpha   90.00
_cell.angle_beta   90.00
_cell.angle_gamma   90.00
#
_symmetry.space_group_name_H-M   'P 1'
#
loop_
_entity.id
_entity.type
_entity.pdbx_description
1 polymer ?
#
loop_
_entity_poly.entity_id
_entity_poly.type
_entity_poly.pdbx_seq_one_letter_code
_entity_poly.pdbx_strand_id
1 'polypeptide(L)'
;MHLLTCPDCQSQVPVAPARAGEQIPCPSCEAVIQVPKLGELRNLPRQEAPVATTPKADQPRSNVAFASFFLLCVLASMVTLFCGTMYLMSQAPVTTESFLADRKVDHQQASPADMVMEFNAMEERSLDVRIPYSFQTEVDVKQGWRNRSLFSAAATSLLALCTLGIGVTGNRKSRASSN
;
A
#
# COMPACT_ATOMS: atom_id res chain seq x y z
N MET A 1 5.22 -29.50 -40.90
CA MET A 1 5.09 -30.50 -41.99
C MET A 1 5.60 -29.85 -43.28
N HIS A 2 6.10 -30.62 -44.25
CA HIS A 2 6.57 -30.08 -45.54
C HIS A 2 5.50 -30.31 -46.60
N LEU A 3 5.32 -29.36 -47.51
CA LEU A 3 4.33 -29.46 -48.59
C LEU A 3 5.02 -29.98 -49.86
N LEU A 4 4.55 -31.11 -50.39
CA LEU A 4 4.98 -31.68 -51.67
C LEU A 4 3.89 -31.47 -52.71
N THR A 5 4.24 -30.93 -53.87
CA THR A 5 3.30 -30.77 -54.99
C THR A 5 3.19 -32.07 -55.77
N CYS A 6 1.98 -32.61 -55.93
CA CYS A 6 1.72 -33.80 -56.75
C CYS A 6 1.97 -33.49 -58.24
N PRO A 7 2.68 -34.34 -59.00
CA PRO A 7 2.92 -34.13 -60.44
C PRO A 7 1.65 -34.26 -61.29
N ASP A 8 0.68 -35.08 -60.87
CA ASP A 8 -0.51 -35.39 -61.68
C ASP A 8 -1.66 -34.40 -61.47
N CYS A 9 -1.86 -33.91 -60.24
CA CYS A 9 -2.98 -33.03 -59.89
C CYS A 9 -2.57 -31.66 -59.37
N GLN A 10 -1.27 -31.39 -59.24
CA GLN A 10 -0.70 -30.14 -58.71
C GLN A 10 -1.17 -29.75 -57.30
N SER A 11 -1.86 -30.66 -56.59
CA SER A 11 -2.31 -30.45 -55.22
C SER A 11 -1.12 -30.48 -54.24
N GLN A 12 -1.20 -29.67 -53.17
CA GLN A 12 -0.19 -29.64 -52.11
C GLN A 12 -0.50 -30.72 -51.08
N VAL A 13 0.36 -31.72 -50.98
CA VAL A 13 0.24 -32.83 -50.05
C VAL A 13 1.17 -32.59 -48.86
N PRO A 14 0.66 -32.53 -47.61
CA PRO A 14 1.50 -32.43 -46.44
C PRO A 14 2.20 -33.78 -46.19
N VAL A 15 3.53 -33.79 -46.27
CA VAL A 15 4.35 -34.98 -46.03
C VAL A 15 5.19 -34.80 -44.76
N ALA A 16 5.20 -35.84 -43.92
CA ALA A 16 6.06 -35.90 -42.75
C ALA A 16 7.50 -36.30 -43.15
N PRO A 17 8.54 -35.73 -42.51
CA PRO A 17 9.94 -36.10 -42.79
C PRO A 17 10.23 -37.59 -42.62
N ALA A 18 9.48 -38.30 -41.78
CA ALA A 18 9.62 -39.73 -41.53
C ALA A 18 9.26 -40.61 -42.75
N ARG A 19 8.59 -40.06 -43.77
CA ARG A 19 8.14 -40.76 -44.98
C ARG A 19 9.00 -40.45 -46.21
N ALA A 20 10.20 -39.90 -45.98
CA ALA A 20 11.12 -39.55 -47.05
C ALA A 20 11.64 -40.78 -47.80
N GLY A 21 11.59 -40.75 -49.13
CA GLY A 21 11.98 -41.89 -49.97
C GLY A 21 10.93 -43.00 -50.10
N GLU A 22 9.74 -42.86 -49.48
CA GLU A 22 8.63 -43.79 -49.63
C GLU A 22 7.68 -43.37 -50.78
N GLN A 23 6.85 -44.31 -51.23
CA GLN A 23 5.76 -44.04 -52.18
C GLN A 23 4.46 -43.86 -51.40
N ILE A 24 3.80 -42.71 -51.55
CA ILE A 24 2.54 -42.41 -50.87
C ILE A 24 1.44 -42.15 -51.90
N PRO A 25 0.20 -42.62 -51.66
CA PRO A 25 -0.93 -42.25 -52.50
C PRO A 25 -1.31 -40.78 -52.28
N CYS A 26 -1.60 -40.07 -53.36
CA CYS A 26 -2.10 -38.70 -53.29
C CYS A 26 -3.52 -38.69 -52.70
N PRO A 27 -3.83 -37.89 -51.67
CA PRO A 27 -5.18 -37.77 -51.14
C PRO A 27 -6.17 -37.11 -52.12
N SER A 28 -5.70 -36.48 -53.20
CA SER A 28 -6.54 -35.75 -54.16
C SER A 28 -6.82 -36.50 -55.46
N CYS A 29 -5.92 -37.37 -55.91
CA CYS A 29 -6.07 -38.09 -57.18
C CYS A 29 -5.75 -39.59 -57.07
N GLU A 30 -5.45 -40.08 -55.86
CA GLU A 30 -5.07 -41.47 -55.56
C GLU A 30 -3.84 -42.01 -56.30
N ALA A 31 -3.21 -41.20 -57.15
CA ALA A 31 -1.97 -41.55 -57.84
C ALA A 31 -0.81 -41.75 -56.86
N VAL A 32 0.07 -42.70 -57.16
CA VAL A 32 1.23 -43.03 -56.32
C VAL A 32 2.35 -42.03 -56.58
N ILE A 33 2.67 -41.20 -55.58
CA ILE A 33 3.71 -40.17 -55.66
C ILE A 33 4.97 -40.67 -54.95
N GLN A 34 6.14 -40.53 -55.59
CA GLN A 34 7.41 -40.77 -54.92
C GLN A 34 7.81 -39.56 -54.06
N VAL A 35 7.98 -39.78 -52.76
CA VAL A 35 8.47 -38.73 -51.85
C VAL A 35 9.99 -38.60 -52.02
N PRO A 36 10.51 -37.40 -52.33
CA PRO A 36 11.96 -37.18 -52.46
C PRO A 36 12.73 -37.56 -51.20
N LYS A 37 14.02 -37.88 -51.36
CA LYS A 37 14.89 -38.26 -50.24
C LYS A 37 15.05 -37.09 -49.25
N LEU A 38 15.38 -37.41 -48.01
CA LEU A 38 15.46 -36.46 -46.87
C LEU A 38 16.27 -35.19 -47.15
N GLY A 39 17.28 -35.27 -48.04
CA GLY A 39 18.12 -34.13 -48.45
C GLY A 39 17.38 -33.06 -49.28
N GLU A 40 16.37 -33.44 -50.06
CA GLU A 40 15.60 -32.53 -50.94
C GLU A 40 14.32 -32.01 -50.26
N LEU A 41 13.77 -32.75 -49.30
CA LEU A 41 12.64 -32.32 -48.47
C LEU A 41 12.95 -31.08 -47.62
N ARG A 42 14.23 -30.84 -47.30
CA ARG A 42 14.67 -29.66 -46.55
C ARG A 42 14.48 -28.34 -47.32
N ASN A 43 14.37 -28.40 -48.65
CA ASN A 43 14.15 -27.24 -49.51
C ASN A 43 12.66 -26.95 -49.77
N LEU A 44 11.75 -27.79 -49.27
CA LEU A 44 10.31 -27.57 -49.46
C LEU A 44 9.75 -26.58 -48.42
N PRO A 45 8.87 -25.66 -48.84
CA PRO A 45 8.25 -24.68 -47.94
C PRO A 45 7.56 -25.39 -46.78
N ARG A 46 7.97 -25.04 -45.56
CA ARG A 46 7.41 -25.57 -44.32
C ARG A 46 6.07 -24.86 -44.11
N GLN A 47 5.03 -25.63 -43.83
CA GLN A 47 3.75 -25.08 -43.42
C GLN A 47 3.93 -24.42 -42.04
N GLU A 48 3.91 -23.09 -41.99
CA GLU A 48 3.88 -22.33 -40.75
C GLU A 48 2.54 -22.57 -40.06
N ALA A 49 2.57 -23.20 -38.89
CA ALA A 49 1.42 -23.23 -38.01
C ALA A 49 1.09 -21.76 -37.65
N PRO A 50 -0.18 -21.35 -37.67
CA PRO A 50 -0.54 -20.00 -37.28
C PRO A 50 -0.06 -19.77 -35.84
N VAL A 51 0.85 -18.83 -35.67
CA VAL A 51 1.27 -18.35 -34.36
C VAL A 51 0.02 -17.77 -33.73
N ALA A 52 -0.58 -18.53 -32.81
CA ALA A 52 -1.61 -18.00 -31.94
C ALA A 52 -0.96 -16.88 -31.11
N THR A 53 -1.11 -15.65 -31.57
CA THR A 53 -0.92 -14.46 -30.75
C THR A 53 -1.96 -14.55 -29.65
N THR A 54 -1.57 -15.16 -28.52
CA THR A 54 -2.32 -15.00 -27.27
C THR A 54 -2.44 -13.50 -27.02
N PRO A 55 -3.65 -12.92 -27.02
CA PRO A 55 -3.80 -11.54 -26.59
C PRO A 55 -3.26 -11.48 -25.17
N LYS A 56 -2.27 -10.60 -24.95
CA LYS A 56 -1.77 -10.28 -23.62
C LYS A 56 -3.00 -9.86 -22.82
N ALA A 57 -3.45 -10.72 -21.91
CA ALA A 57 -4.61 -10.43 -21.08
C ALA A 57 -4.38 -9.05 -20.45
N ASP A 58 -5.28 -8.11 -20.71
CA ASP A 58 -5.29 -6.81 -20.06
C ASP A 58 -5.27 -7.05 -18.55
N GLN A 59 -4.12 -6.81 -17.94
CA GLN A 59 -3.95 -6.98 -16.51
C GLN A 59 -4.92 -5.98 -15.85
N PRO A 60 -5.89 -6.43 -15.04
CA PRO A 60 -6.80 -5.52 -14.37
C PRO A 60 -5.94 -4.56 -13.55
N ARG A 61 -6.07 -3.29 -13.89
CA ARG A 61 -5.27 -2.20 -13.36
C ARG A 61 -5.66 -2.03 -11.90
N SER A 62 -4.99 -2.78 -11.02
CA SER A 62 -5.44 -2.95 -9.65
C SER A 62 -5.29 -1.62 -8.90
N ASN A 63 -6.41 -1.01 -8.53
CA ASN A 63 -6.47 0.17 -7.66
C ASN A 63 -6.12 -0.15 -6.19
N VAL A 64 -5.42 -1.27 -5.95
CA VAL A 64 -5.09 -1.78 -4.61
C VAL A 64 -4.30 -0.75 -3.80
N ALA A 65 -3.40 0.00 -4.45
CA ALA A 65 -2.68 1.08 -3.79
C ALA A 65 -3.63 2.21 -3.32
N PHE A 66 -4.57 2.63 -4.16
CA PHE A 66 -5.54 3.65 -3.76
C PHE A 66 -6.42 3.16 -2.60
N ALA A 67 -6.91 1.92 -2.68
CA ALA A 67 -7.72 1.32 -1.63
C ALA A 67 -6.96 1.17 -0.30
N SER A 68 -5.68 0.76 -0.33
CA SER A 68 -4.87 0.61 0.87
C SER A 68 -4.58 1.95 1.55
N PHE A 69 -4.17 2.97 0.78
CA PHE A 69 -3.94 4.31 1.33
C PHE A 69 -5.24 4.95 1.83
N PHE A 70 -6.38 4.71 1.16
CA PHE A 70 -7.67 5.19 1.63
C PHE A 70 -8.06 4.58 2.97
N LEU A 71 -7.90 3.25 3.12
CA LEU A 71 -8.20 2.55 4.38
C LEU A 71 -7.29 3.04 5.53
N LEU A 72 -6.00 3.23 5.24
CA LEU A 72 -5.06 3.84 6.20
C LEU A 72 -5.47 5.27 6.59
N CYS A 73 -5.98 6.07 5.64
CA CYS A 73 -6.45 7.42 5.91
C CYS A 73 -7.65 7.43 6.86
N VAL A 74 -8.57 6.48 6.68
CA VAL A 74 -9.74 6.32 7.56
C VAL A 74 -9.30 5.93 8.97
N LEU A 75 -8.40 4.94 9.10
CA LEU A 75 -7.86 4.54 10.40
C LEU A 75 -7.14 5.69 11.12
N ALA A 76 -6.31 6.45 10.40
CA ALA A 76 -5.60 7.61 10.95
C ALA A 76 -6.58 8.73 11.39
N SER A 77 -7.68 8.91 10.66
CA SER A 77 -8.75 9.84 11.03
C SER A 77 -9.44 9.43 12.33
N MET A 78 -9.69 8.14 12.55
CA MET A 78 -10.25 7.64 13.81
C MET A 78 -9.32 7.91 15.00
N VAL A 79 -8.02 7.68 14.83
CA VAL A 79 -7.02 7.97 15.88
C VAL A 79 -6.98 9.47 16.19
N THR A 80 -7.02 10.32 15.16
CA THR A 80 -7.03 11.78 15.34
C THR A 80 -8.28 12.24 16.08
N LEU A 81 -9.44 11.70 15.72
CA LEU A 81 -10.70 12.00 16.42
C LEU A 81 -10.62 11.57 17.88
N PHE A 82 -10.16 10.36 18.16
CA PHE A 82 -10.03 9.84 19.52
C PHE A 82 -9.09 10.72 20.39
N CYS A 83 -7.89 11.01 19.90
CA CYS A 83 -6.93 11.88 20.61
C CYS A 83 -7.48 13.30 20.81
N GLY A 84 -8.17 13.84 19.81
CA GLY A 84 -8.83 15.14 19.90
C GLY A 84 -9.96 15.15 20.94
N THR A 85 -10.80 14.12 20.98
CA THR A 85 -11.85 13.97 21.98
C THR A 85 -11.29 13.85 23.39
N MET A 86 -10.25 13.03 23.59
CA MET A 86 -9.57 12.91 24.89
C MET A 86 -8.98 14.25 25.36
N TYR A 87 -8.42 15.04 24.44
CA TYR A 87 -7.95 16.40 24.75
C TYR A 87 -9.10 17.33 25.19
N LEU A 88 -10.24 17.30 24.50
CA LEU A 88 -11.40 18.13 24.83
C LEU A 88 -12.05 17.73 26.16
N MET A 89 -12.07 16.42 26.48
CA MET A 89 -12.61 15.91 27.74
C MET A 89 -11.68 16.16 28.93
N SER A 90 -10.37 16.29 28.70
CA SER A 90 -9.39 16.57 29.75
C SER A 90 -9.49 18.02 30.22
N GLN A 91 -10.03 18.21 31.41
CA GLN A 91 -10.01 19.49 32.11
C GLN A 91 -8.68 19.62 32.85
N ALA A 92 -7.99 20.74 32.67
CA ALA A 92 -6.83 21.13 33.48
C ALA A 92 -7.18 22.49 34.10
N PRO A 93 -7.96 22.49 35.19
CA PRO A 93 -8.54 23.72 35.74
C PRO A 93 -7.52 24.54 36.53
N VAL A 94 -6.44 23.92 37.03
CA VAL A 94 -5.48 24.58 37.92
C VAL A 94 -4.26 25.06 37.13
N THR A 95 -4.05 26.38 37.16
CA THR A 95 -2.82 27.03 36.68
C THR A 95 -1.82 27.16 37.83
N THR A 96 -0.53 27.32 37.52
CA THR A 96 0.46 27.59 38.56
C THR A 96 0.18 28.90 39.30
N GLU A 97 -0.40 29.92 38.65
CA GLU A 97 -0.82 31.16 39.31
C GLU A 97 -1.94 30.94 40.33
N SER A 98 -3.00 30.20 39.95
CA SER A 98 -4.08 29.86 40.87
C SER A 98 -3.59 28.98 42.02
N PHE A 99 -2.68 28.03 41.74
CA PHE A 99 -2.07 27.19 42.77
C PHE A 99 -1.23 28.00 43.77
N LEU A 100 -0.44 28.96 43.27
CA LEU A 100 0.34 29.85 44.12
C LEU A 100 -0.55 30.81 44.92
N ALA A 101 -1.67 31.26 44.35
CA ALA A 101 -2.64 32.08 45.06
C ALA A 101 -3.27 31.30 46.23
N ASP A 102 -3.72 30.07 45.99
CA ASP A 102 -4.30 29.21 47.03
C ASP A 102 -3.27 28.89 48.14
N ARG A 103 -2.04 28.48 47.77
CA ARG A 103 -0.98 28.22 48.77
C ARG A 103 -0.65 29.46 49.60
N LYS A 104 -0.67 30.66 49.03
CA LYS A 104 -0.42 31.90 49.79
C LYS A 104 -1.49 32.11 50.86
N VAL A 105 -2.75 31.84 50.53
CA VAL A 105 -3.87 31.93 51.49
C VAL A 105 -3.69 30.90 52.60
N ASP A 106 -3.39 29.65 52.26
CA ASP A 106 -3.18 28.59 53.24
C ASP A 106 -2.00 28.91 54.18
N HIS A 107 -0.88 29.40 53.63
CA HIS A 107 0.28 29.80 54.44
C HIS A 107 0.02 31.00 55.35
N GLN A 108 -0.89 31.92 54.98
CA GLN A 108 -1.28 33.04 55.84
C GLN A 108 -2.15 32.59 57.02
N GLN A 109 -2.82 31.44 56.91
CA GLN A 109 -3.70 30.89 57.95
C GLN A 109 -3.04 29.75 58.75
N ALA A 110 -1.91 29.22 58.28
CA ALA A 110 -1.19 28.13 58.92
C ALA A 110 -0.59 28.52 60.28
N SER A 111 -0.57 27.57 61.23
CA SER A 111 0.07 27.81 62.51
C SER A 111 1.60 27.81 62.37
N PRO A 112 2.34 28.53 63.23
CA PRO A 112 3.81 28.48 63.21
C PRO A 112 4.38 27.07 63.40
N ALA A 113 3.68 26.20 64.13
CA ALA A 113 4.09 24.82 64.31
C ALA A 113 3.98 24.01 63.01
N ASP A 114 2.90 24.20 62.24
CA ASP A 114 2.72 23.53 60.95
C ASP A 114 3.79 23.95 59.95
N MET A 115 4.20 25.22 59.96
CA MET A 115 5.27 25.74 59.09
C MET A 115 6.64 25.11 59.42
N VAL A 116 6.95 24.93 60.70
CA VAL A 116 8.18 24.25 61.15
C VAL A 116 8.15 22.77 60.76
N MET A 117 7.00 22.11 60.90
CA MET A 117 6.84 20.72 60.48
C MET A 117 6.98 20.56 58.96
N GLU A 118 6.40 21.47 58.16
CA GLU A 118 6.55 21.44 56.71
C GLU A 118 8.00 21.70 56.28
N PHE A 119 8.69 22.62 56.93
CA PHE A 119 10.12 22.88 56.70
C PHE A 119 10.97 21.65 57.02
N ASN A 120 10.79 21.02 58.18
CA ASN A 120 11.50 19.79 58.54
C ASN A 120 11.20 18.65 57.55
N ALA A 121 9.96 18.53 57.10
CA ALA A 121 9.58 17.55 56.07
C ALA A 121 10.22 17.84 54.70
N MET A 122 10.49 19.11 54.37
CA MET A 122 11.25 19.50 53.19
C MET A 122 12.75 19.21 53.33
N GLU A 123 13.32 19.31 54.53
CA GLU A 123 14.73 18.94 54.78
C GLU A 123 14.93 17.42 54.75
N GLU A 124 13.97 16.64 55.25
CA GLU A 124 14.02 15.17 55.22
C GLU A 124 13.80 14.60 53.82
N ARG A 125 13.04 15.28 52.96
CA ARG A 125 12.89 14.91 51.55
C ARG A 125 14.06 15.47 50.73
N SER A 126 14.91 14.57 50.25
CA SER A 126 16.03 14.93 49.39
C SER A 126 15.57 15.69 48.13
N LEU A 127 16.24 16.82 47.84
CA LEU A 127 15.96 17.70 46.69
C LEU A 127 16.24 17.05 45.31
N ASP A 128 16.76 15.82 45.30
CA ASP A 128 17.14 15.06 44.11
C ASP A 128 15.93 14.45 43.40
N VAL A 129 14.83 14.17 44.11
CA VAL A 129 13.58 13.66 43.51
C VAL A 129 12.53 14.77 43.46
N ARG A 130 12.56 15.54 42.37
CA ARG A 130 11.46 16.47 42.05
C ARG A 130 10.21 15.65 41.67
N ILE A 131 9.37 15.34 42.65
CA ILE A 131 8.04 14.77 42.39
C ILE A 131 7.15 15.92 41.86
N PRO A 132 6.59 15.81 40.64
CA PRO A 132 5.69 16.83 40.12
C PRO A 132 4.45 16.92 40.99
N TYR A 133 3.92 18.13 41.17
CA TYR A 133 2.63 18.31 41.83
C TYR A 133 1.51 17.64 41.01
N SER A 134 0.45 17.19 41.68
CA SER A 134 -0.69 16.55 41.01
C SER A 134 -1.24 17.38 39.85
N PHE A 135 -1.41 18.70 40.05
CA PHE A 135 -1.88 19.60 38.99
C PHE A 135 -0.92 19.65 37.78
N GLN A 136 0.40 19.52 38.00
CA GLN A 136 1.37 19.48 36.90
C GLN A 136 1.19 18.20 36.09
N THR A 137 0.95 17.06 36.74
CA THR A 137 0.68 15.80 36.02
C THR A 137 -0.61 15.88 35.19
N GLU A 138 -1.65 16.56 35.68
CA GLU A 138 -2.89 16.77 34.93
C GLU A 138 -2.69 17.68 33.72
N VAL A 139 -1.92 18.76 33.89
CA VAL A 139 -1.52 19.66 32.79
C VAL A 139 -0.70 18.90 31.75
N ASP A 140 0.27 18.09 32.18
CA ASP A 140 1.13 17.29 31.31
C ASP A 140 0.33 16.25 30.53
N VAL A 141 -0.62 15.57 31.18
CA VAL A 141 -1.52 14.62 30.52
C VAL A 141 -2.34 15.33 29.43
N LYS A 142 -2.92 16.50 29.74
CA LYS A 142 -3.68 17.29 28.77
C LYS A 142 -2.81 17.75 27.59
N GLN A 143 -1.61 18.27 27.88
CA GLN A 143 -0.66 18.65 26.83
C GLN A 143 -0.20 17.45 25.99
N GLY A 144 -0.04 16.28 26.61
CA GLY A 144 0.26 15.02 25.93
C GLY A 144 -0.82 14.65 24.93
N TRP A 145 -2.10 14.72 25.31
CA TRP A 145 -3.23 14.51 24.40
C TRP A 145 -3.25 15.52 23.25
N ARG A 146 -3.00 16.80 23.54
CA ARG A 146 -2.89 17.86 22.52
C ARG A 146 -1.79 17.56 21.51
N ASN A 147 -0.60 17.20 21.98
CA ASN A 147 0.52 16.94 21.08
C ASN A 147 0.25 15.70 20.23
N ARG A 148 -0.30 14.63 20.82
CA ARG A 148 -0.71 13.42 20.09
C ARG A 148 -1.75 13.71 19.01
N SER A 149 -2.75 14.55 19.30
CA SER A 149 -3.78 14.92 18.32
C SER A 149 -3.21 15.78 17.18
N LEU A 150 -2.27 16.68 17.47
CA LEU A 150 -1.59 17.48 16.44
C LEU A 150 -0.73 16.60 15.52
N PHE A 151 0.06 15.68 16.09
CA PHE A 151 0.89 14.77 15.29
C PHE A 151 0.04 13.83 14.43
N SER A 152 -1.05 13.29 14.97
CA SER A 152 -1.95 12.41 14.21
C SER A 152 -2.70 13.17 13.12
N ALA A 153 -3.13 14.42 13.38
CA ALA A 153 -3.76 15.27 12.37
C ALA A 153 -2.80 15.59 11.21
N ALA A 154 -1.55 15.92 11.51
CA ALA A 154 -0.52 16.16 10.51
C ALA A 154 -0.27 14.90 9.64
N ALA A 155 -0.14 13.74 10.28
CA ALA A 155 0.05 12.47 9.57
C ALA A 155 -1.15 12.13 8.67
N THR A 156 -2.38 12.29 9.18
CA THR A 156 -3.62 12.05 8.40
C THR A 156 -3.70 12.99 7.20
N SER A 157 -3.31 14.25 7.36
CA SER A 157 -3.32 15.25 6.29
C SER A 157 -2.34 14.89 5.16
N LEU A 158 -1.12 14.46 5.51
CA LEU A 158 -0.15 13.98 4.52
C LEU A 158 -0.67 12.75 3.78
N LEU A 159 -1.28 11.82 4.50
CA LEU A 159 -1.80 10.60 3.90
C LEU A 159 -2.97 10.87 2.94
N ALA A 160 -3.83 11.84 3.29
CA ALA A 160 -4.90 12.32 2.41
C ALA A 160 -4.37 12.98 1.13
N LEU A 161 -3.25 13.70 1.20
CA LEU A 161 -2.61 14.24 -0.01
C LEU A 161 -2.06 13.12 -0.91
N CYS A 162 -1.48 12.07 -0.32
CA CYS A 162 -1.00 10.91 -1.08
C CYS A 162 -2.16 10.14 -1.75
N THR A 163 -3.27 9.91 -1.06
CA THR A 163 -4.44 9.23 -1.65
C THR A 163 -5.00 10.01 -2.84
N LEU A 164 -5.16 11.34 -2.69
CA LEU A 164 -5.62 12.21 -3.77
C LEU A 164 -4.65 12.23 -4.95
N GLY A 165 -3.34 12.30 -4.71
CA GLY A 165 -2.32 12.25 -5.76
C GLY A 165 -2.36 10.95 -6.57
N ILE A 166 -2.48 9.80 -5.89
CA ILE A 166 -2.62 8.49 -6.54
C ILE A 166 -3.93 8.41 -7.34
N GLY A 167 -5.04 8.91 -6.78
CA GLY A 167 -6.33 8.95 -7.46
C GLY A 167 -6.31 9.78 -8.75
N VAL A 168 -5.71 10.98 -8.71
CA VAL A 168 -5.62 11.89 -9.87
C VAL A 168 -4.72 11.31 -10.97
N THR A 169 -3.55 10.76 -10.61
CA THR A 169 -2.63 10.16 -11.59
C THR A 169 -3.22 8.88 -12.21
N GLY A 170 -3.91 8.06 -11.40
CA GLY A 170 -4.66 6.90 -11.87
C GLY A 170 -5.72 7.27 -12.91
N ASN A 171 -6.53 8.30 -12.64
CA ASN A 171 -7.60 8.76 -13.52
C ASN A 171 -7.08 9.45 -14.81
N ARG A 172 -5.96 10.19 -14.75
CA ARG A 172 -5.35 10.77 -15.96
C ARG A 172 -4.87 9.69 -16.93
N LYS A 173 -4.22 8.66 -16.39
CA LYS A 173 -3.67 7.56 -17.21
C LYS A 173 -4.77 6.57 -17.66
N SER A 174 -6.00 6.62 -17.14
CA SER A 174 -7.13 5.86 -17.72
C SER A 174 -7.71 6.58 -18.93
N ARG A 175 -7.92 7.90 -18.86
CA ARG A 175 -8.40 8.73 -19.97
C ARG A 175 -7.45 8.74 -21.18
N ALA A 176 -6.14 8.75 -20.96
CA ALA A 176 -5.15 8.72 -22.04
C ALA A 176 -5.09 7.39 -22.83
N SER A 177 -5.70 6.32 -22.32
CA SER A 177 -5.70 4.99 -22.96
C SER A 177 -6.95 4.72 -23.80
N SER A 178 -7.97 5.58 -23.74
CA SER A 178 -9.22 5.42 -24.50
C SER A 178 -9.36 6.36 -25.70
N ASN A 179 -8.30 7.12 -26.02
CA ASN A 179 -8.14 7.89 -27.25
C ASN A 179 -7.08 7.21 -28.11
#